data_AF-A0A1V2QY63-F1
#
_entry.id   AF-A0A1V2QY63-F1
#
_cell.length_a   1.000
_cell.length_b   1.000
_cell.length_c   1.000
_cell.angle_alpha   90.00
_cell.angle_beta   90.00
_cell.angle_gamma   90.00
#
_symmetry.space_group_name_H-M   'P 1'
#
loop_
_entity.id
_entity.type
_entity.pdbx_description
1 polymer ?
#
loop_
_entity_poly.entity_id
_entity_poly.type
_entity_poly.pdbx_seq_one_letter_code
_entity_poly.pdbx_strand_id
1 'polypeptide(L)'
;MSSSALNRRRLLQAAGVAALATAAPALVPSVAPVAGAAVVPPVRDDIGASAFPFELDQVRLTASRWMDNQNRTLTYLRFIDVDRLLHNFRANHRLSTNGATALGGWEAPNFAFRTHSQGHFLSAWANAWAVLGDTTCRDKANYMVAELAKCQDNNAAAGFNTGYLSGLPESDFDLLEAGTPRGVPYYTLHKTLAGLLDVWRYIGNTQARDVLLRFAGWVDWRTARLSTTQMQATLRTEFGGMNAVLTDLYLQTGDSRWLAAAQRFDHAAVFDPLAAGQDRLNGLHANTQVPKWIGAAREYKAT
;
A
#
# COMPACT_ATOMS: atom_id res chain seq x y z
N MET A 1 -27.15 -45.53 31.65
CA MET A 1 -25.71 -45.26 31.83
C MET A 1 -25.27 -44.45 30.62
N SER A 2 -25.21 -43.12 30.76
CA SER A 2 -24.89 -42.21 29.67
C SER A 2 -23.43 -41.79 29.78
N SER A 3 -22.60 -42.21 28.81
CA SER A 3 -21.20 -41.80 28.71
C SER A 3 -21.12 -40.42 28.04
N SER A 4 -20.68 -39.41 28.79
CA SER A 4 -20.36 -38.08 28.28
C SER A 4 -19.06 -38.11 27.48
N ALA A 5 -19.14 -37.89 26.16
CA ALA A 5 -17.96 -37.74 25.32
C ALA A 5 -17.25 -36.40 25.61
N LEU A 6 -15.98 -36.49 26.00
CA LEU A 6 -15.12 -35.33 26.25
C LEU A 6 -14.85 -34.57 24.94
N ASN A 7 -15.34 -33.34 24.85
CA ASN A 7 -15.12 -32.45 23.71
C ASN A 7 -13.69 -31.86 23.77
N ARG A 8 -12.91 -32.01 22.68
CA ARG A 8 -11.54 -31.49 22.49
C ARG A 8 -11.39 -30.01 22.88
N ARG A 9 -12.46 -29.23 22.82
CA ARG A 9 -12.51 -27.80 23.19
C ARG A 9 -12.26 -27.53 24.68
N ARG A 10 -12.56 -28.48 25.59
CA ARG A 10 -12.29 -28.33 27.04
C ARG A 10 -10.89 -28.80 27.45
N LEU A 11 -10.27 -29.69 26.66
CA LEU A 11 -8.90 -30.15 26.93
C LEU A 11 -7.86 -29.02 26.72
N LEU A 12 -8.09 -28.16 25.73
CA LEU A 12 -7.22 -27.02 25.43
C LEU A 12 -7.36 -25.86 26.43
N GLN A 13 -8.50 -25.75 27.13
CA GLN A 13 -8.69 -24.76 28.20
C GLN A 13 -8.04 -25.18 29.52
N ALA A 14 -7.76 -26.48 29.72
CA ALA A 14 -7.16 -27.01 30.94
C ALA A 14 -5.61 -27.06 30.92
N ALA A 15 -4.97 -26.84 29.77
CA ALA A 15 -3.50 -26.84 29.65
C ALA A 15 -2.84 -25.47 29.92
N GLY A 16 -3.63 -24.45 30.28
CA GLY A 16 -3.15 -23.07 30.47
C GLY A 16 -2.60 -22.72 31.85
N VAL A 17 -2.56 -23.65 32.81
CA VAL A 17 -2.09 -23.36 34.17
C VAL A 17 -1.26 -24.53 34.70
N ALA A 18 0.07 -24.47 34.49
CA ALA A 18 1.13 -24.97 35.38
C ALA A 18 2.43 -25.24 34.60
N ALA A 19 3.27 -24.20 34.47
CA ALA A 19 4.71 -24.36 34.28
C ALA A 19 5.41 -23.12 34.85
N LEU A 20 5.54 -23.09 36.18
CA LEU A 20 6.47 -22.21 36.87
C LEU A 20 7.67 -23.05 37.34
N ALA A 21 8.86 -22.43 37.25
CA ALA A 21 10.18 -22.89 37.72
C ALA A 21 10.90 -23.87 36.76
N THR A 22 12.14 -23.67 36.32
CA THR A 22 13.25 -22.73 36.64
C THR A 22 14.16 -22.64 35.41
N ALA A 23 14.42 -21.44 34.88
CA ALA A 23 15.51 -21.23 33.92
C ALA A 23 16.60 -20.40 34.59
N ALA A 24 17.78 -21.01 34.74
CA ALA A 24 19.01 -20.29 35.08
C ALA A 24 19.26 -19.19 34.03
N PRO A 25 19.88 -18.05 34.40
CA PRO A 25 20.14 -16.98 33.45
C PRO A 25 21.25 -17.43 32.50
N ALA A 26 20.88 -18.02 31.37
CA ALA A 26 21.74 -17.97 30.20
C ALA A 26 21.84 -16.49 29.82
N LEU A 27 23.04 -15.94 29.87
CA LEU A 27 23.38 -14.63 29.31
C LEU A 27 23.10 -14.68 27.81
N VAL A 28 21.84 -14.45 27.43
CA VAL A 28 21.49 -14.05 26.07
C VAL A 28 22.13 -12.68 25.91
N PRO A 29 23.00 -12.46 24.91
CA PRO A 29 23.47 -11.11 24.62
C PRO A 29 22.23 -10.25 24.44
N SER A 30 22.05 -9.25 25.31
CA SER A 30 21.03 -8.24 25.11
C SER A 30 21.34 -7.59 23.77
N VAL A 31 20.61 -7.98 22.74
CA VAL A 31 20.56 -7.21 21.51
C VAL A 31 19.95 -5.89 21.94
N ALA A 32 20.79 -4.87 22.10
CA ALA A 32 20.31 -3.53 22.39
C ALA A 32 19.22 -3.21 21.36
N PRO A 33 18.08 -2.62 21.78
CA PRO A 33 17.06 -2.22 20.82
C PRO A 33 17.75 -1.29 19.84
N VAL A 34 17.86 -1.72 18.58
CA VAL A 34 18.14 -0.79 17.49
C VAL A 34 17.04 0.25 17.62
N ALA A 35 17.43 1.52 17.79
CA ALA A 35 16.52 2.64 18.02
C ALA A 35 15.24 2.42 17.21
N GLY A 36 14.11 2.21 17.92
CA GLY A 36 12.85 1.82 17.30
C GLY A 36 12.55 2.74 16.13
N ALA A 37 12.29 2.17 14.96
CA ALA A 37 11.89 2.97 13.81
C ALA A 37 10.66 3.78 14.25
N ALA A 38 10.72 5.11 14.16
CA ALA A 38 9.62 5.96 14.55
C ALA A 38 8.44 5.71 13.59
N VAL A 39 7.51 4.85 14.01
CA VAL A 39 6.24 4.66 13.32
C VAL A 39 5.38 5.88 13.60
N VAL A 40 4.88 6.53 12.55
CA VAL A 40 3.90 7.62 12.68
C VAL A 40 2.53 6.97 12.89
N PRO A 41 1.96 6.99 14.11
CA PRO A 41 0.70 6.32 14.38
C PRO A 41 -0.46 7.03 13.66
N PRO A 42 -1.55 6.33 13.32
CA PRO A 42 -2.77 6.97 12.85
C PRO A 42 -3.37 7.85 13.96
N VAL A 43 -4.13 8.88 13.57
CA VAL A 43 -4.82 9.76 14.54
C VAL A 43 -6.21 9.23 14.90
N ARG A 44 -6.68 8.19 14.20
CA ARG A 44 -7.91 7.46 14.50
C ARG A 44 -7.61 5.98 14.66
N ASP A 45 -8.22 5.38 15.66
CA ASP A 45 -8.15 3.94 15.89
C ASP A 45 -9.16 3.18 15.02
N ASP A 46 -8.86 1.91 14.76
CA ASP A 46 -9.82 0.97 14.18
C ASP A 46 -10.99 0.73 15.17
N ILE A 47 -12.22 0.85 14.69
CA ILE A 47 -13.45 0.56 15.43
C ILE A 47 -13.64 -0.96 15.53
N GLY A 48 -14.08 -1.43 16.71
CA GLY A 48 -14.43 -2.84 16.93
C GLY A 48 -13.22 -3.79 16.98
N ALA A 49 -12.00 -3.28 17.03
CA ALA A 49 -10.80 -4.10 17.15
C ALA A 49 -10.72 -4.77 18.53
N SER A 50 -10.75 -6.10 18.56
CA SER A 50 -10.52 -6.91 19.77
C SER A 50 -9.06 -7.36 19.93
N ALA A 51 -8.23 -7.16 18.91
CA ALA A 51 -6.82 -7.51 18.87
C ALA A 51 -6.10 -6.57 17.90
N PHE A 52 -4.84 -6.26 18.21
CA PHE A 52 -3.94 -5.44 17.40
C PHE A 52 -2.78 -6.31 16.89
N PRO A 53 -2.27 -6.05 15.67
CA PRO A 53 -1.04 -6.70 15.22
C PRO A 53 0.14 -6.24 16.08
N PHE A 54 1.19 -7.07 16.14
CA PHE A 54 2.49 -6.58 16.58
C PHE A 54 3.01 -5.57 15.56
N GLU A 55 3.64 -4.50 16.04
CA GLU A 55 4.36 -3.56 15.19
C GLU A 55 5.51 -4.26 14.46
N LEU A 56 5.91 -3.72 13.30
CA LEU A 56 6.93 -4.33 12.44
C LEU A 56 8.28 -4.51 13.16
N ASP A 57 8.56 -3.67 14.15
CA ASP A 57 9.79 -3.73 14.92
C ASP A 57 9.73 -4.69 16.14
N GLN A 58 8.57 -5.28 16.43
CA GLN A 58 8.36 -6.14 17.61
C GLN A 58 8.61 -7.62 17.35
N VAL A 59 8.63 -8.05 16.09
CA VAL A 59 8.88 -9.45 15.71
C VAL A 59 10.15 -9.56 14.88
N ARG A 60 11.05 -10.45 15.28
CA ARG A 60 12.30 -10.74 14.56
C ARG A 60 12.38 -12.20 14.19
N LEU A 61 12.70 -12.44 12.92
CA LEU A 61 12.99 -13.79 12.44
C LEU A 61 14.35 -14.23 12.97
N THR A 62 14.41 -15.47 13.46
CA THR A 62 15.65 -16.16 13.80
C THR A 62 16.00 -17.16 12.69
N ALA A 63 17.16 -17.81 12.82
CA ALA A 63 17.67 -18.80 11.88
C ALA A 63 16.58 -19.80 11.45
N SER A 64 16.14 -19.66 10.20
CA SER A 64 15.03 -20.40 9.61
C SER A 64 14.94 -20.12 8.12
N ARG A 65 14.18 -20.94 7.38
CA ARG A 65 13.86 -20.69 5.96
C ARG A 65 13.24 -19.31 5.70
N TRP A 66 12.57 -18.73 6.69
CA TRP A 66 11.94 -17.42 6.59
C TRP A 66 12.98 -16.31 6.64
N MET A 67 13.97 -16.44 7.54
CA MET A 67 15.11 -15.52 7.59
C MET A 67 15.94 -15.61 6.30
N ASP A 68 16.14 -16.81 5.75
CA ASP A 68 16.82 -16.97 4.45
C ASP A 68 16.06 -16.25 3.33
N ASN A 69 14.72 -16.32 3.34
CA ASN A 69 13.90 -15.62 2.36
C ASN A 69 13.96 -14.11 2.52
N GLN A 70 13.86 -13.61 3.75
CA GLN A 70 14.05 -12.20 4.07
C GLN A 70 15.39 -11.69 3.53
N ASN A 71 16.48 -12.42 3.76
CA ASN A 71 17.82 -12.03 3.31
C ASN A 71 17.92 -11.99 1.78
N ARG A 72 17.33 -12.97 1.06
CA ARG A 72 17.26 -12.92 -0.41
C ARG A 72 16.47 -11.72 -0.91
N THR A 73 15.34 -11.41 -0.28
CA THR A 73 14.54 -10.22 -0.60
C THR A 73 15.35 -8.94 -0.38
N LEU A 74 16.05 -8.80 0.75
CA LEU A 74 16.89 -7.62 1.02
C LEU A 74 18.00 -7.45 -0.01
N THR A 75 18.67 -8.54 -0.41
CA THR A 75 19.68 -8.48 -1.47
C THR A 75 19.08 -7.89 -2.75
N TYR A 76 17.88 -8.31 -3.14
CA TYR A 76 17.20 -7.78 -4.31
C TYR A 76 16.80 -6.30 -4.13
N LEU A 77 16.21 -5.94 -2.98
CA LEU A 77 15.80 -4.56 -2.69
C LEU A 77 16.99 -3.58 -2.69
N ARG A 78 18.17 -4.00 -2.23
CA ARG A 78 19.40 -3.19 -2.26
C ARG A 78 20.01 -3.09 -3.65
N PHE A 79 19.89 -4.14 -4.46
CA PHE A 79 20.41 -4.21 -5.84
C PHE A 79 19.71 -3.23 -6.79
N ILE A 80 18.41 -2.98 -6.60
CA ILE A 80 17.59 -2.22 -7.53
C ILE A 80 18.06 -0.76 -7.65
N ASP A 81 18.21 -0.32 -8.90
CA ASP A 81 18.57 1.05 -9.28
C ASP A 81 17.34 1.96 -9.26
N VAL A 82 17.39 2.99 -8.40
CA VAL A 82 16.27 3.93 -8.20
C VAL A 82 16.12 4.88 -9.39
N ASP A 83 17.20 5.27 -10.06
CA ASP A 83 17.14 6.18 -11.19
C ASP A 83 16.47 5.53 -12.40
N ARG A 84 16.68 4.22 -12.60
CA ARG A 84 15.95 3.44 -13.61
C ARG A 84 14.46 3.33 -13.31
N LEU A 85 14.11 3.18 -12.04
CA LEU A 85 12.71 3.18 -11.59
C LEU A 85 12.04 4.55 -11.80
N LEU A 86 12.78 5.64 -11.62
CA LEU A 86 12.29 7.02 -11.80
C LEU A 86 12.18 7.44 -13.28
N HIS A 87 12.75 6.69 -14.21
CA HIS A 87 12.82 7.05 -15.63
C HIS A 87 11.46 7.50 -16.20
N ASN A 88 10.42 6.69 -16.04
CA ASN A 88 9.10 6.98 -16.61
C ASN A 88 8.39 8.16 -15.91
N PHE A 89 8.60 8.34 -14.59
CA PHE A 89 8.08 9.50 -13.87
C PHE A 89 8.73 10.78 -14.39
N ARG A 90 10.06 10.82 -14.43
CA ARG A 90 10.82 11.98 -14.93
C ARG A 90 10.43 12.33 -16.37
N ALA A 91 10.40 11.33 -17.26
CA ALA A 91 10.04 11.54 -18.66
C ALA A 91 8.62 12.10 -18.82
N ASN A 92 7.64 11.52 -18.13
CA ASN A 92 6.25 11.98 -18.22
C ASN A 92 6.07 13.39 -17.66
N HIS A 93 6.79 13.72 -16.59
CA HIS A 93 6.78 15.04 -15.96
C HIS A 93 7.79 16.02 -16.58
N ARG A 94 8.29 15.76 -17.79
CA ARG A 94 9.23 16.63 -18.54
C ARG A 94 10.51 17.01 -17.79
N LEU A 95 11.02 16.10 -16.98
CA LEU A 95 12.31 16.22 -16.30
C LEU A 95 13.37 15.35 -16.99
N SER A 96 14.64 15.73 -16.82
CA SER A 96 15.78 14.91 -17.25
C SER A 96 15.71 13.53 -16.59
N THR A 97 15.94 12.46 -17.36
CA THR A 97 16.09 11.09 -16.85
C THR A 97 17.48 10.82 -16.28
N ASN A 98 18.36 11.82 -16.29
CA ASN A 98 19.78 11.73 -15.87
C ASN A 98 20.56 10.64 -16.62
N GLY A 99 20.18 10.36 -17.87
CA GLY A 99 20.80 9.31 -18.67
C GLY A 99 20.46 7.89 -18.22
N ALA A 100 19.54 7.72 -17.26
CA ALA A 100 19.17 6.40 -16.76
C ALA A 100 18.48 5.56 -17.84
N THR A 101 18.94 4.31 -18.02
CA THR A 101 18.34 3.37 -18.96
C THR A 101 16.95 2.96 -18.49
N ALA A 102 15.95 3.09 -19.36
CA ALA A 102 14.59 2.64 -19.08
C ALA A 102 14.55 1.17 -18.66
N LEU A 103 13.57 0.81 -17.84
CA LEU A 103 13.23 -0.57 -17.58
C LEU A 103 12.50 -1.17 -18.79
N GLY A 104 12.54 -2.50 -18.90
CA GLY A 104 11.77 -3.24 -19.90
C GLY A 104 10.49 -3.84 -19.31
N GLY A 105 9.91 -4.80 -20.03
CA GLY A 105 8.73 -5.54 -19.56
C GLY A 105 7.56 -4.60 -19.25
N TRP A 106 6.93 -4.80 -18.09
CA TRP A 106 5.77 -4.01 -17.67
C TRP A 106 6.11 -2.58 -17.22
N GLU A 107 7.40 -2.25 -17.12
CA GLU A 107 7.90 -0.91 -16.85
C GLU A 107 8.49 -0.23 -18.10
N ALA A 108 8.33 -0.83 -19.28
CA ALA A 108 8.76 -0.20 -20.52
C ALA A 108 8.00 1.12 -20.76
N PRO A 109 8.64 2.16 -21.35
CA PRO A 109 8.00 3.47 -21.54
C PRO A 109 6.69 3.44 -22.34
N ASN A 110 6.50 2.44 -23.20
CA ASN A 110 5.30 2.27 -24.02
C ASN A 110 4.22 1.37 -23.37
N PHE A 111 4.47 0.84 -22.17
CA PHE A 111 3.57 -0.12 -21.54
C PHE A 111 2.43 0.56 -20.77
N ALA A 112 1.22 0.00 -20.87
CA ALA A 112 -0.04 0.65 -20.49
C ALA A 112 -0.30 0.74 -18.98
N PHE A 113 0.53 0.10 -18.15
CA PHE A 113 0.47 0.22 -16.69
C PHE A 113 1.86 0.29 -16.04
N ARG A 114 2.84 0.86 -16.78
CA ARG A 114 4.14 1.25 -16.23
C ARG A 114 3.97 2.14 -15.00
N THR A 115 5.03 2.32 -14.23
CA THR A 115 5.08 3.08 -12.98
C THR A 115 4.34 2.46 -11.79
N HIS A 116 3.99 1.17 -11.87
CA HIS A 116 3.31 0.47 -10.77
C HIS A 116 4.32 -0.12 -9.77
N SER A 117 5.46 -0.62 -10.25
CA SER A 117 6.45 -1.34 -9.42
C SER A 117 7.12 -0.44 -8.38
N GLN A 118 7.21 0.85 -8.67
CA GLN A 118 7.83 1.90 -7.87
C GLN A 118 7.13 2.05 -6.53
N GLY A 119 5.80 2.05 -6.55
CA GLY A 119 4.99 2.00 -5.32
C GLY A 119 5.27 0.77 -4.47
N HIS A 120 5.39 -0.41 -5.11
CA HIS A 120 5.75 -1.64 -4.40
C HIS A 120 7.16 -1.57 -3.80
N PHE A 121 8.13 -0.96 -4.49
CA PHE A 121 9.48 -0.77 -3.95
C PHE A 121 9.50 0.20 -2.77
N LEU A 122 8.74 1.30 -2.82
CA LEU A 122 8.58 2.22 -1.68
C LEU A 122 8.07 1.48 -0.44
N SER A 123 6.99 0.71 -0.57
CA SER A 123 6.47 -0.14 0.51
C SER A 123 7.52 -1.15 1.00
N ALA A 124 8.19 -1.85 0.10
CA ALA A 124 9.17 -2.89 0.46
C ALA A 124 10.39 -2.30 1.19
N TRP A 125 10.90 -1.14 0.76
CA TRP A 125 11.99 -0.44 1.42
C TRP A 125 11.59 0.13 2.78
N ALA A 126 10.38 0.67 2.89
CA ALA A 126 9.82 1.13 4.17
C ALA A 126 9.70 -0.01 5.19
N ASN A 127 9.21 -1.17 4.76
CA ASN A 127 9.14 -2.37 5.60
C ASN A 127 10.54 -2.89 5.99
N ALA A 128 11.50 -2.93 5.05
CA ALA A 128 12.87 -3.33 5.37
C ALA A 128 13.52 -2.43 6.41
N TRP A 129 13.25 -1.12 6.36
CA TRP A 129 13.66 -0.18 7.39
C TRP A 129 12.97 -0.45 8.73
N ALA A 130 11.63 -0.54 8.77
CA ALA A 130 10.90 -0.73 10.02
C ALA A 130 11.23 -2.06 10.73
N VAL A 131 11.37 -3.15 9.96
CA VAL A 131 11.65 -4.47 10.53
C VAL A 131 13.12 -4.62 10.90
N LEU A 132 14.07 -4.05 10.15
CA LEU A 132 15.49 -4.42 10.28
C LEU A 132 16.45 -3.26 10.49
N GLY A 133 15.97 -2.01 10.45
CA GLY A 133 16.82 -0.83 10.46
C GLY A 133 17.71 -0.71 9.23
N ASP A 134 17.31 -1.27 8.08
CA ASP A 134 18.12 -1.26 6.85
C ASP A 134 18.24 0.15 6.27
N THR A 135 19.37 0.80 6.53
CA THR A 135 19.62 2.19 6.10
C THR A 135 19.73 2.33 4.58
N THR A 136 20.19 1.31 3.86
CA THR A 136 20.25 1.36 2.39
C THR A 136 18.84 1.44 1.79
N CYS A 137 17.91 0.64 2.30
CA CYS A 137 16.50 0.67 1.88
C CYS A 137 15.85 2.01 2.26
N ARG A 138 16.06 2.48 3.49
CA ARG A 138 15.58 3.81 3.94
C ARG A 138 16.05 4.93 3.01
N ASP A 139 17.34 4.95 2.68
CA ASP A 139 17.94 6.01 1.87
C ASP A 139 17.44 5.96 0.42
N LYS A 140 17.24 4.75 -0.14
CA LYS A 140 16.60 4.58 -1.46
C LYS A 140 15.16 5.10 -1.48
N ALA A 141 14.36 4.76 -0.46
CA ALA A 141 12.99 5.26 -0.35
C ALA A 141 12.93 6.78 -0.24
N ASN A 142 13.78 7.38 0.61
CA ASN A 142 13.87 8.83 0.77
C ASN A 142 14.31 9.53 -0.52
N TYR A 143 15.32 8.98 -1.22
CA TYR A 143 15.75 9.50 -2.50
C TYR A 143 14.63 9.45 -3.54
N MET A 144 13.93 8.32 -3.64
CA MET A 144 12.80 8.17 -4.56
C MET A 144 11.70 9.19 -4.27
N VAL A 145 11.32 9.38 -3.01
CA VAL A 145 10.33 10.40 -2.60
C VAL A 145 10.75 11.80 -3.04
N ALA A 146 12.01 12.18 -2.82
CA ALA A 146 12.52 13.49 -3.20
C ALA A 146 12.44 13.73 -4.72
N GLU A 147 12.72 12.69 -5.52
CA GLU A 147 12.63 12.77 -6.98
C GLU A 147 11.18 12.75 -7.49
N LEU A 148 10.28 12.02 -6.83
CA LEU A 148 8.84 12.08 -7.11
C LEU A 148 8.26 13.45 -6.76
N ALA A 149 8.73 14.10 -5.69
CA ALA A 149 8.34 15.47 -5.35
C ALA A 149 8.70 16.44 -6.47
N LYS A 150 9.94 16.37 -7.01
CA LYS A 150 10.35 17.19 -8.16
C LYS A 150 9.46 16.97 -9.38
N CYS A 151 9.05 15.72 -9.65
CA CYS A 151 8.12 15.42 -10.74
C CYS A 151 6.79 16.13 -10.51
N GLN A 152 6.17 15.94 -9.33
CA GLN A 152 4.88 16.55 -8.98
C GLN A 152 4.92 18.09 -8.99
N ASP A 153 6.04 18.68 -8.57
CA ASP A 153 6.23 20.13 -8.57
C ASP A 153 6.35 20.69 -10.00
N ASN A 154 6.68 19.86 -11.00
CA ASN A 154 6.77 20.25 -12.41
C ASN A 154 5.46 20.09 -13.20
N ASN A 155 4.35 19.74 -12.54
CA ASN A 155 3.06 19.47 -13.20
C ASN A 155 2.62 20.59 -14.15
N ALA A 156 2.71 21.86 -13.73
CA ALA A 156 2.30 22.99 -14.57
C ALA A 156 3.11 23.07 -15.88
N ALA A 157 4.43 22.85 -15.82
CA ALA A 157 5.29 22.83 -17.00
C ALA A 157 5.07 21.56 -17.85
N ALA A 158 4.68 20.45 -17.23
CA ALA A 158 4.30 19.22 -17.92
C ALA A 158 2.90 19.28 -18.57
N GLY A 159 2.05 20.23 -18.17
CA GLY A 159 0.66 20.36 -18.60
C GLY A 159 -0.31 19.46 -17.80
N PHE A 160 0.07 19.07 -16.59
CA PHE A 160 -0.77 18.29 -15.69
C PHE A 160 -1.44 19.16 -14.62
N ASN A 161 -2.58 18.70 -14.12
CA ASN A 161 -3.28 19.28 -13.00
C ASN A 161 -2.47 19.15 -11.69
N THR A 162 -2.70 20.09 -10.77
CA THR A 162 -2.01 20.14 -9.47
C THR A 162 -2.13 18.82 -8.71
N GLY A 163 -1.00 18.33 -8.19
CA GLY A 163 -0.94 17.12 -7.37
C GLY A 163 -0.82 15.81 -8.15
N TYR A 164 -1.04 15.80 -9.46
CA TYR A 164 -0.86 14.60 -10.28
C TYR A 164 0.54 13.99 -10.17
N LEU A 165 0.64 12.66 -10.11
CA LEU A 165 1.92 11.93 -10.08
C LEU A 165 1.77 10.52 -10.66
N SER A 166 2.38 10.29 -11.83
CA SER A 166 2.38 9.00 -12.54
C SER A 166 3.38 9.07 -13.70
N GLY A 167 3.78 7.92 -14.25
CA GLY A 167 4.41 7.85 -15.58
C GLY A 167 3.41 7.78 -16.73
N LEU A 168 2.11 7.74 -16.44
CA LEU A 168 1.02 7.81 -17.42
C LEU A 168 0.60 9.27 -17.65
N PRO A 169 0.17 9.68 -18.85
CA PRO A 169 -0.48 10.98 -19.04
C PRO A 169 -1.88 11.01 -18.41
N GLU A 170 -2.37 12.18 -18.00
CA GLU A 170 -3.75 12.31 -17.49
C GLU A 170 -4.82 11.91 -18.52
N SER A 171 -4.51 11.97 -19.82
CA SER A 171 -5.42 11.55 -20.88
C SER A 171 -5.76 10.05 -20.84
N ASP A 172 -4.94 9.20 -20.22
CA ASP A 172 -5.30 7.80 -20.02
C ASP A 172 -6.48 7.65 -19.04
N PHE A 173 -6.70 8.61 -18.14
CA PHE A 173 -7.87 8.67 -17.27
C PHE A 173 -9.10 9.22 -18.00
N ASP A 174 -8.92 10.19 -18.90
CA ASP A 174 -10.01 10.68 -19.76
C ASP A 174 -10.57 9.53 -20.61
N LEU A 175 -9.69 8.71 -21.18
CA LEU A 175 -10.05 7.51 -21.94
C LEU A 175 -10.79 6.48 -21.09
N LEU A 176 -10.32 6.23 -19.86
CA LEU A 176 -11.00 5.34 -18.92
C LEU A 176 -12.43 5.84 -18.60
N GLU A 177 -12.59 7.13 -18.34
CA GLU A 177 -13.88 7.76 -18.02
C GLU A 177 -14.82 7.81 -19.23
N ALA A 178 -14.27 7.85 -20.45
CA ALA A 178 -15.01 7.71 -21.71
C ALA A 178 -15.35 6.24 -22.06
N GLY A 179 -14.89 5.25 -21.28
CA GLY A 179 -15.18 3.84 -21.48
C GLY A 179 -14.25 3.12 -22.47
N THR A 180 -13.12 3.72 -22.84
CA THR A 180 -12.10 3.16 -23.75
C THR A 180 -10.74 3.04 -23.04
N PRO A 181 -10.65 2.29 -21.92
CA PRO A 181 -9.49 2.33 -21.04
C PRO A 181 -8.21 1.88 -21.74
N ARG A 182 -7.11 2.59 -21.45
CA ARG A 182 -5.75 2.16 -21.77
C ARG A 182 -5.06 1.64 -20.51
N GLY A 183 -5.06 0.32 -20.34
CA GLY A 183 -4.48 -0.32 -19.15
C GLY A 183 -5.32 -0.12 -17.89
N VAL A 184 -4.65 -0.02 -16.75
CA VAL A 184 -5.26 -0.01 -15.41
C VAL A 184 -4.78 1.19 -14.58
N PRO A 185 -5.12 2.44 -14.98
CA PRO A 185 -4.43 3.63 -14.49
C PRO A 185 -4.62 3.86 -12.98
N TYR A 186 -5.81 3.63 -12.42
CA TYR A 186 -6.01 3.71 -10.96
C TYR A 186 -5.26 2.62 -10.18
N TYR A 187 -5.06 1.43 -10.75
CA TYR A 187 -4.19 0.41 -10.14
C TYR A 187 -2.74 0.90 -10.04
N THR A 188 -2.25 1.61 -11.05
CA THR A 188 -0.91 2.21 -11.06
C THR A 188 -0.82 3.28 -9.97
N LEU A 189 -1.79 4.19 -9.87
CA LEU A 189 -1.80 5.22 -8.82
C LEU A 189 -1.88 4.61 -7.42
N HIS A 190 -2.70 3.57 -7.23
CA HIS A 190 -2.84 2.86 -5.95
C HIS A 190 -1.47 2.43 -5.40
N LYS A 191 -0.59 1.87 -6.23
CA LYS A 191 0.72 1.41 -5.73
C LYS A 191 1.54 2.56 -5.22
N THR A 192 1.60 3.66 -5.97
CA THR A 192 2.36 4.85 -5.58
C THR A 192 1.78 5.50 -4.33
N LEU A 193 0.46 5.61 -4.20
CA LEU A 193 -0.20 6.09 -2.98
C LEU A 193 0.17 5.22 -1.77
N ALA A 194 0.04 3.89 -1.89
CA ALA A 194 0.36 2.97 -0.80
C ALA A 194 1.84 3.03 -0.41
N GLY A 195 2.73 3.07 -1.40
CA GLY A 195 4.17 3.20 -1.18
C GLY A 195 4.56 4.50 -0.47
N LEU A 196 4.01 5.63 -0.89
CA LEU A 196 4.26 6.91 -0.23
C LEU A 196 3.71 6.93 1.21
N LEU A 197 2.54 6.31 1.43
CA LEU A 197 1.96 6.17 2.75
C LEU A 197 2.84 5.33 3.68
N ASP A 198 3.35 4.20 3.20
CA ASP A 198 4.25 3.35 3.98
C ASP A 198 5.56 4.08 4.30
N VAL A 199 6.13 4.83 3.36
CA VAL A 199 7.34 5.63 3.63
C VAL A 199 7.06 6.73 4.66
N TRP A 200 5.89 7.38 4.61
CA TRP A 200 5.53 8.32 5.67
C TRP A 200 5.39 7.62 7.02
N ARG A 201 4.62 6.53 7.10
CA ARG A 201 4.32 5.81 8.35
C ARG A 201 5.57 5.18 8.97
N TYR A 202 6.37 4.49 8.19
CA TYR A 202 7.41 3.61 8.71
C TYR A 202 8.81 4.22 8.71
N ILE A 203 9.06 5.22 7.85
CA ILE A 203 10.33 5.97 7.85
C ILE A 203 10.17 7.34 8.54
N GLY A 204 8.94 7.86 8.67
CA GLY A 204 8.69 9.19 9.23
C GLY A 204 8.96 10.33 8.24
N ASN A 205 9.03 10.04 6.94
CA ASN A 205 9.35 11.04 5.93
C ASN A 205 8.15 11.97 5.66
N THR A 206 8.23 13.22 6.11
CA THR A 206 7.17 14.21 5.94
C THR A 206 7.05 14.74 4.50
N GLN A 207 8.10 14.66 3.69
CA GLN A 207 7.99 14.96 2.26
C GLN A 207 7.14 13.90 1.54
N ALA A 208 7.25 12.62 1.96
CA ALA A 208 6.40 11.54 1.45
C ALA A 208 4.92 11.81 1.76
N ARG A 209 4.62 12.26 2.99
CA ARG A 209 3.29 12.76 3.38
C ARG A 209 2.82 13.87 2.44
N ASP A 210 3.64 14.89 2.22
CA ASP A 210 3.21 16.06 1.44
C ASP A 210 2.93 15.70 -0.02
N VAL A 211 3.80 14.88 -0.63
CA VAL A 211 3.59 14.35 -1.99
C VAL A 211 2.32 13.50 -2.06
N LEU A 212 2.14 12.60 -1.09
CA LEU A 212 0.97 11.73 -0.96
C LEU A 212 -0.32 12.51 -0.85
N LEU A 213 -0.41 13.50 0.05
CA LEU A 213 -1.65 14.25 0.28
C LEU A 213 -2.04 15.11 -0.92
N ARG A 214 -1.07 15.70 -1.63
CA ARG A 214 -1.34 16.38 -2.91
C ARG A 214 -1.81 15.40 -3.98
N PHE A 215 -1.23 14.22 -4.02
CA PHE A 215 -1.58 13.19 -5.00
C PHE A 215 -2.97 12.58 -4.74
N ALA A 216 -3.28 12.25 -3.49
CA ALA A 216 -4.62 11.86 -3.08
C ALA A 216 -5.63 12.99 -3.32
N GLY A 217 -5.23 14.26 -3.12
CA GLY A 217 -6.03 15.42 -3.46
C GLY A 217 -6.39 15.52 -4.94
N TRP A 218 -5.46 15.17 -5.84
CA TRP A 218 -5.76 15.06 -7.27
C TRP A 218 -6.79 13.96 -7.56
N VAL A 219 -6.66 12.80 -6.91
CA VAL A 219 -7.63 11.69 -7.04
C VAL A 219 -9.02 12.13 -6.58
N ASP A 220 -9.11 12.78 -5.42
CA ASP A 220 -10.37 13.31 -4.88
C ASP A 220 -10.98 14.34 -5.85
N TRP A 221 -10.22 15.35 -6.27
CA TRP A 221 -10.67 16.37 -7.22
C TRP A 221 -11.20 15.76 -8.52
N ARG A 222 -10.47 14.79 -9.09
CA ARG A 222 -10.85 14.16 -10.34
C ARG A 222 -12.12 13.33 -10.20
N THR A 223 -12.16 12.45 -9.21
CA THR A 223 -13.29 11.52 -9.01
C THR A 223 -14.55 12.21 -8.51
N ALA A 224 -14.44 13.32 -7.78
CA ALA A 224 -15.60 14.11 -7.31
C ALA A 224 -16.43 14.72 -8.45
N ARG A 225 -15.87 14.78 -9.67
CA ARG A 225 -16.52 15.33 -10.86
C ARG A 225 -17.29 14.29 -11.66
N LEU A 226 -17.14 13.00 -11.32
CA LEU A 226 -17.84 11.90 -11.99
C LEU A 226 -19.21 11.69 -11.33
N SER A 227 -20.25 11.49 -12.14
CA SER A 227 -21.51 10.96 -11.63
C SER A 227 -21.31 9.54 -11.09
N THR A 228 -22.20 9.08 -10.21
CA THR A 228 -22.18 7.71 -9.70
C THR A 228 -22.15 6.68 -10.84
N THR A 229 -22.93 6.88 -11.89
CA THR A 229 -22.95 5.97 -13.06
C THR A 229 -21.60 5.94 -13.79
N GLN A 230 -20.97 7.09 -14.00
CA GLN A 230 -19.64 7.15 -14.61
C GLN A 230 -18.59 6.48 -13.72
N MET A 231 -18.63 6.73 -12.42
CA MET A 231 -17.70 6.11 -11.48
C MET A 231 -17.86 4.58 -11.46
N GLN A 232 -19.08 4.06 -11.37
CA GLN A 232 -19.31 2.60 -11.45
C GLN A 232 -18.85 2.01 -12.80
N ALA A 233 -19.00 2.74 -13.91
CA ALA A 233 -18.47 2.33 -15.20
C ALA A 233 -16.93 2.26 -15.21
N THR A 234 -16.27 3.25 -14.61
CA THR A 234 -14.81 3.29 -14.41
C THR A 234 -14.31 2.11 -13.59
N LEU A 235 -15.02 1.72 -12.52
CA LEU A 235 -14.64 0.63 -11.61
C LEU A 235 -14.70 -0.78 -12.23
N ARG A 236 -15.21 -0.91 -13.47
CA ARG A 236 -15.07 -2.14 -14.26
C ARG A 236 -13.63 -2.42 -14.68
N THR A 237 -12.80 -1.38 -14.78
CA THR A 237 -11.35 -1.50 -14.97
C THR A 237 -10.68 -1.64 -13.61
N GLU A 238 -9.63 -2.46 -13.52
CA GLU A 238 -8.91 -2.67 -12.25
C GLU A 238 -8.34 -1.36 -11.68
N PHE A 239 -8.63 -1.13 -10.40
CA PHE A 239 -8.15 0.01 -9.62
C PHE A 239 -7.31 -0.41 -8.40
N GLY A 240 -7.13 -1.70 -8.16
CA GLY A 240 -6.48 -2.20 -6.95
C GLY A 240 -7.26 -1.80 -5.68
N GLY A 241 -6.55 -1.42 -4.61
CA GLY A 241 -7.13 -1.05 -3.32
C GLY A 241 -7.15 0.46 -3.09
N MET A 242 -7.67 1.22 -4.07
CA MET A 242 -7.82 2.68 -3.92
C MET A 242 -8.67 3.03 -2.71
N ASN A 243 -9.79 2.32 -2.50
CA ASN A 243 -10.63 2.47 -1.31
C ASN A 243 -9.84 2.18 -0.01
N ALA A 244 -8.99 1.15 -0.01
CA ALA A 244 -8.15 0.82 1.15
C ALA A 244 -7.16 1.96 1.49
N VAL A 245 -6.36 2.43 0.52
CA VAL A 245 -5.33 3.44 0.79
C VAL A 245 -5.90 4.81 1.14
N LEU A 246 -7.05 5.18 0.55
CA LEU A 246 -7.74 6.43 0.88
C LEU A 246 -8.41 6.36 2.25
N THR A 247 -8.96 5.21 2.64
CA THR A 247 -9.45 4.99 4.01
C THR A 247 -8.31 5.05 5.03
N ASP A 248 -7.18 4.47 4.68
CA ASP A 248 -5.98 4.55 5.50
C ASP A 248 -5.50 6.00 5.68
N LEU A 249 -5.63 6.85 4.65
CA LEU A 249 -5.38 8.28 4.79
C LEU A 249 -6.37 8.96 5.74
N TYR A 250 -7.65 8.58 5.69
CA TYR A 250 -8.63 9.06 6.67
C TYR A 250 -8.24 8.71 8.10
N LEU A 251 -7.83 7.46 8.35
CA LEU A 251 -7.36 7.05 9.68
C LEU A 251 -6.06 7.78 10.08
N GLN A 252 -5.18 8.01 9.11
CA GLN A 252 -3.89 8.65 9.33
C GLN A 252 -4.00 10.15 9.61
N THR A 253 -4.94 10.86 8.99
CA THR A 253 -5.05 12.34 9.10
C THR A 253 -6.30 12.81 9.86
N GLY A 254 -7.30 11.96 10.04
CA GLY A 254 -8.60 12.30 10.61
C GLY A 254 -9.52 13.09 9.68
N ASP A 255 -9.11 13.31 8.43
CA ASP A 255 -9.80 14.17 7.48
C ASP A 255 -10.83 13.36 6.68
N SER A 256 -12.11 13.60 6.94
CA SER A 256 -13.22 12.83 6.36
C SER A 256 -13.30 12.92 4.83
N ARG A 257 -12.62 13.88 4.18
CA ARG A 257 -12.59 13.93 2.71
C ARG A 257 -11.96 12.67 2.11
N TRP A 258 -11.00 12.06 2.80
CA TRP A 258 -10.33 10.87 2.29
C TRP A 258 -11.24 9.64 2.34
N LEU A 259 -12.07 9.52 3.36
CA LEU A 259 -13.10 8.49 3.43
C LEU A 259 -14.17 8.71 2.35
N ALA A 260 -14.60 9.94 2.12
CA ALA A 260 -15.52 10.26 1.03
C ALA A 260 -14.93 9.92 -0.34
N ALA A 261 -13.64 10.16 -0.56
CA ALA A 261 -12.94 9.75 -1.78
C ALA A 261 -12.79 8.22 -1.88
N ALA A 262 -12.53 7.52 -0.77
CA ALA A 262 -12.44 6.06 -0.70
C ALA A 262 -13.73 5.39 -1.16
N GLN A 263 -14.87 5.84 -0.62
CA GLN A 263 -16.21 5.30 -0.92
C GLN A 263 -16.63 5.48 -2.39
N ARG A 264 -16.03 6.43 -3.13
CA ARG A 264 -16.25 6.51 -4.60
C ARG A 264 -15.69 5.29 -5.33
N PHE A 265 -14.73 4.58 -4.75
CA PHE A 265 -14.16 3.35 -5.31
C PHE A 265 -14.90 2.08 -4.89
N ASP A 266 -16.05 2.21 -4.22
CA ASP A 266 -16.88 1.06 -3.88
C ASP A 266 -17.61 0.52 -5.11
N HIS A 267 -17.23 -0.69 -5.52
CA HIS A 267 -17.75 -1.29 -6.73
C HIS A 267 -18.98 -2.13 -6.41
N ALA A 268 -20.16 -1.53 -6.56
CA ALA A 268 -21.46 -2.12 -6.24
C ALA A 268 -21.67 -3.48 -6.92
N ALA A 269 -21.28 -3.63 -8.19
CA ALA A 269 -21.40 -4.90 -8.91
C ALA A 269 -20.61 -6.06 -8.30
N VAL A 270 -19.62 -5.76 -7.45
CA VAL A 270 -18.86 -6.76 -6.67
C VAL A 270 -19.38 -6.84 -5.23
N PHE A 271 -19.69 -5.71 -4.59
CA PHE A 271 -20.06 -5.68 -3.17
C PHE A 271 -21.50 -6.06 -2.90
N ASP A 272 -22.47 -5.65 -3.73
CA ASP A 272 -23.89 -5.93 -3.50
C ASP A 272 -24.20 -7.44 -3.48
N PRO A 273 -23.65 -8.28 -4.39
CA PRO A 273 -23.84 -9.72 -4.30
C PRO A 273 -23.25 -10.29 -3.01
N LEU A 274 -22.06 -9.84 -2.60
CA LEU A 274 -21.41 -10.31 -1.38
C LEU A 274 -22.19 -9.92 -0.12
N ALA A 275 -22.70 -8.69 -0.06
CA ALA A 275 -23.58 -8.21 1.01
C ALA A 275 -24.90 -9.01 1.08
N ALA A 276 -25.38 -9.50 -0.07
CA ALA A 276 -26.54 -10.39 -0.17
C ALA A 276 -26.20 -11.88 0.07
N GLY A 277 -24.97 -12.22 0.46
CA GLY A 277 -24.53 -13.60 0.69
C GLY A 277 -24.42 -14.44 -0.59
N GLN A 278 -24.24 -13.81 -1.75
CA GLN A 278 -24.16 -14.46 -3.05
C GLN A 278 -22.73 -14.48 -3.59
N ASP A 279 -22.22 -15.67 -3.87
CA ASP A 279 -20.97 -15.84 -4.61
C ASP A 279 -21.23 -15.69 -6.12
N ARG A 280 -20.80 -14.55 -6.67
CA ARG A 280 -20.79 -14.27 -8.12
C ARG A 280 -19.37 -14.04 -8.65
N LEU A 281 -18.39 -14.75 -8.08
CA LEU A 281 -16.97 -14.52 -8.36
C LEU A 281 -16.45 -15.32 -9.56
N ASN A 282 -17.17 -16.36 -9.98
CA ASN A 282 -16.79 -17.20 -11.12
C ASN A 282 -16.54 -16.36 -12.38
N GLY A 283 -15.36 -16.54 -12.98
CA GLY A 283 -14.94 -15.82 -14.19
C GLY A 283 -14.33 -14.44 -13.94
N LEU A 284 -14.34 -13.92 -12.71
CA LEU A 284 -13.67 -12.66 -12.37
C LEU A 284 -12.17 -12.88 -12.14
N HIS A 285 -11.36 -11.89 -12.52
CA HIS A 285 -9.93 -11.89 -12.20
C HIS A 285 -9.72 -11.67 -10.69
N ALA A 286 -9.18 -12.68 -9.99
CA ALA A 286 -9.14 -12.72 -8.53
C ALA A 286 -8.33 -11.56 -7.91
N ASN A 287 -7.14 -11.27 -8.45
CA ASN A 287 -6.28 -10.19 -7.93
C ASN A 287 -6.93 -8.81 -8.07
N THR A 288 -7.86 -8.63 -9.00
CA THR A 288 -8.63 -7.40 -9.11
C THR A 288 -9.67 -7.28 -7.99
N GLN A 289 -10.20 -8.39 -7.47
CA GLN A 289 -11.29 -8.36 -6.48
C GLN A 289 -10.79 -8.28 -5.03
N VAL A 290 -9.74 -9.03 -4.69
CA VAL A 290 -9.23 -9.10 -3.30
C VAL A 290 -8.90 -7.73 -2.70
N PRO A 291 -8.20 -6.81 -3.40
CA PRO A 291 -7.92 -5.47 -2.87
C PRO A 291 -9.18 -4.63 -2.61
N LYS A 292 -10.26 -4.85 -3.36
CA LYS A 292 -11.54 -4.16 -3.13
C LYS A 292 -12.12 -4.56 -1.78
N TRP A 293 -12.09 -5.86 -1.46
CA TRP A 293 -12.56 -6.40 -0.18
C TRP A 293 -11.70 -5.96 0.99
N ILE A 294 -10.38 -5.87 0.79
CA ILE A 294 -9.47 -5.28 1.79
C ILE A 294 -9.92 -3.85 2.08
N GLY A 295 -10.23 -3.05 1.06
CA GLY A 295 -10.74 -1.69 1.25
C GLY A 295 -12.08 -1.64 1.96
N ALA A 296 -13.06 -2.48 1.58
CA ALA A 296 -14.34 -2.56 2.28
C ALA A 296 -14.16 -2.93 3.77
N ALA A 297 -13.23 -3.84 4.08
CA ALA A 297 -12.90 -4.19 5.46
C ALA A 297 -12.18 -3.05 6.21
N ARG A 298 -11.37 -2.23 5.52
CA ARG A 298 -10.77 -1.02 6.12
C ARG A 298 -11.83 0.04 6.40
N GLU A 299 -12.76 0.27 5.47
CA GLU A 299 -13.87 1.20 5.66
C GLU A 299 -14.76 0.80 6.81
N TYR A 300 -15.13 -0.47 6.90
CA TYR A 300 -15.91 -1.01 8.02
C TYR A 300 -15.23 -0.78 9.38
N LYS A 301 -13.90 -0.80 9.43
CA LYS A 301 -13.14 -0.49 10.67
C LYS A 301 -12.99 1.01 10.91
N ALA A 302 -13.26 1.85 9.92
CA ALA A 302 -13.13 3.29 10.02
C ALA A 302 -14.46 4.02 10.34
N THR A 303 -15.61 3.35 10.16
CA THR A 303 -16.97 3.88 10.36
C THR A 303 -17.81 3.02 11.28
#